data_AF-A0A2A6PXZ3-F1
#
_entry.id   AF-A0A2A6PXZ3-F1
#
_cell.length_a   1.000
_cell.length_b   1.000
_cell.length_c   1.000
_cell.angle_alpha   90.00
_cell.angle_beta   90.00
_cell.angle_gamma   90.00
#
_symmetry.space_group_name_H-M   'P 1'
#
loop_
_entity.id
_entity.type
_entity.pdbx_description
1 polymer ?
#
loop_
_entity_poly.entity_id
_entity_poly.type
_entity_poly.pdbx_seq_one_letter_code
_entity_poly.pdbx_strand_id
1 'polypeptide(L)'
;MSISVIAQAKIQAQVLVPLVKALQAELGAARANALVRKALGDFYRGFGEEFWKAKNPRDSQADLGKSVSSAFRTYARDDALAYDVIEQSPDAFAFDVKRCAYAEFYQALGEPELGFLLVCTADFATAEGFGPDVKLTRTQTIMQGAPHCDFRYRRGGGASQ
;
A
#
# COMPACT_ATOMS: atom_id res chain seq x y z
N MET A 1 -21.59 8.13 4.77
CA MET A 1 -20.71 7.31 3.92
C MET A 1 -19.31 7.90 4.01
N SER A 2 -18.30 7.09 4.34
CA SER A 2 -16.91 7.55 4.35
C SER A 2 -16.35 7.61 2.92
N ILE A 3 -15.54 8.64 2.63
CA ILE A 3 -14.85 8.84 1.36
C ILE A 3 -13.92 7.65 1.11
N SER A 4 -13.98 7.03 -0.07
CA SER A 4 -13.09 5.92 -0.42
C SER A 4 -11.63 6.36 -0.51
N VAL A 5 -10.70 5.42 -0.36
CA VAL A 5 -9.27 5.72 -0.38
C VAL A 5 -8.84 6.27 -1.74
N ILE A 6 -9.42 5.80 -2.86
CA ILE A 6 -9.15 6.35 -4.18
C ILE A 6 -9.61 7.81 -4.31
N ALA A 7 -10.78 8.16 -3.78
CA ALA A 7 -11.24 9.54 -3.79
C ALA A 7 -10.35 10.43 -2.91
N GLN A 8 -9.92 9.94 -1.75
CA GLN A 8 -8.94 10.64 -0.91
C GLN A 8 -7.61 10.86 -1.64
N ALA A 9 -7.07 9.84 -2.31
CA ALA A 9 -5.81 9.95 -3.06
C ALA A 9 -5.92 10.99 -4.19
N LYS A 10 -7.03 11.02 -4.93
CA LYS A 10 -7.29 12.02 -5.98
C LYS A 10 -7.37 13.45 -5.42
N ILE A 11 -7.99 13.63 -4.25
CA ILE A 11 -8.04 14.94 -3.57
C ILE A 11 -6.65 15.34 -3.09
N GLN A 12 -5.94 14.45 -2.40
CA GLN A 12 -4.61 14.72 -1.86
C GLN A 12 -3.58 15.02 -2.96
N ALA A 13 -3.68 14.36 -4.11
CA ALA A 13 -2.78 14.59 -5.25
C ALA A 13 -2.80 16.04 -5.74
N GLN A 14 -3.92 16.75 -5.65
CA GLN A 14 -4.02 18.16 -6.06
C GLN A 14 -3.09 19.08 -5.26
N VAL A 15 -2.73 18.68 -4.04
CA VAL A 15 -1.83 19.43 -3.15
C VAL A 15 -0.44 18.79 -3.10
N LEU A 16 -0.37 17.46 -2.96
CA LEU A 16 0.90 16.75 -2.79
C LEU A 16 1.77 16.77 -4.04
N VAL A 17 1.18 16.67 -5.24
CA VAL A 17 1.95 16.68 -6.49
C VAL A 17 2.73 17.99 -6.67
N PRO A 18 2.10 19.19 -6.66
CA PRO A 18 2.85 20.43 -6.81
C PRO A 18 3.82 20.67 -5.65
N LEU A 19 3.48 20.27 -4.43
CA LEU A 19 4.37 20.38 -3.27
C LEU A 19 5.64 19.53 -3.44
N VAL A 20 5.50 18.25 -3.81
CA VAL A 20 6.65 17.37 -4.01
C VAL A 20 7.49 17.85 -5.18
N LYS A 21 6.89 18.32 -6.27
CA LYS A 21 7.64 18.92 -7.39
C LYS A 21 8.45 20.14 -6.97
N ALA A 22 7.89 21.02 -6.15
CA ALA A 22 8.62 22.16 -5.60
C ALA A 22 9.82 21.71 -4.74
N LEU A 23 9.63 20.69 -3.90
CA LEU A 23 10.73 20.09 -3.12
C LEU A 23 11.80 19.46 -4.02
N GLN A 24 11.40 18.78 -5.10
CA GLN A 24 12.34 18.19 -6.06
C GLN A 24 13.14 19.25 -6.81
N ALA A 25 12.51 20.38 -7.18
CA ALA A 25 13.20 21.50 -7.82
C ALA A 25 14.25 22.14 -6.90
N GLU A 26 13.95 22.25 -5.60
CA GLU A 26 14.84 22.88 -4.61
C GLU A 26 15.96 21.94 -4.13
N LEU A 27 15.61 20.68 -3.81
CA LEU A 27 16.51 19.75 -3.11
C LEU A 27 17.13 18.69 -4.03
N GLY A 28 16.67 18.62 -5.28
CA GLY A 28 16.92 17.49 -6.17
C GLY A 28 16.00 16.30 -5.89
N ALA A 29 15.65 15.57 -6.94
CA ALA A 29 14.64 14.51 -6.89
C ALA A 29 14.95 13.42 -5.86
N ALA A 30 16.19 12.95 -5.78
CA ALA A 30 16.58 11.88 -4.87
C ALA A 30 16.34 12.26 -3.40
N ARG A 31 16.79 13.46 -2.99
CA ARG A 31 16.67 13.94 -1.61
C ARG A 31 15.22 14.24 -1.25
N ALA A 32 14.49 14.91 -2.13
CA ALA A 32 13.07 15.20 -1.93
C ALA A 32 12.25 13.91 -1.79
N ASN A 33 12.44 12.94 -2.68
CA ASN A 33 11.71 11.68 -2.64
C ASN A 33 12.05 10.86 -1.40
N ALA A 34 13.30 10.86 -0.95
CA ALA A 34 13.70 10.19 0.30
C ALA A 34 13.01 10.83 1.52
N LEU A 35 12.93 12.16 1.56
CA LEU A 35 12.23 12.88 2.63
C LEU A 35 10.74 12.54 2.66
N VAL A 36 10.09 12.53 1.49
CA VAL A 36 8.66 12.16 1.36
C VAL A 36 8.43 10.73 1.81
N ARG A 37 9.25 9.76 1.37
CA ARG A 37 9.16 8.36 1.80
C ARG A 37 9.27 8.22 3.31
N LYS A 38 10.21 8.94 3.93
CA LYS A 38 10.38 8.91 5.39
C LYS A 38 9.14 9.49 6.10
N ALA A 39 8.70 10.68 5.70
CA ALA A 39 7.59 11.37 6.35
C ALA A 39 6.27 10.58 6.24
N LEU A 40 5.97 10.04 5.05
CA LEU A 40 4.75 9.27 4.83
C LEU A 40 4.87 7.82 5.32
N GLY A 41 6.07 7.25 5.35
CA GLY A 41 6.31 5.89 5.85
C GLY A 41 5.87 5.72 7.30
N ASP A 42 6.27 6.62 8.19
CA ASP A 42 5.87 6.59 9.61
C ASP A 42 4.34 6.73 9.76
N PHE A 43 3.73 7.59 8.95
CA PHE A 43 2.28 7.79 8.93
C PHE A 43 1.51 6.54 8.47
N TYR A 44 1.93 5.91 7.37
CA TYR A 44 1.28 4.70 6.84
C TYR A 44 1.52 3.47 7.72
N ARG A 45 2.67 3.40 8.41
CA ARG A 45 2.93 2.38 9.43
C ARG A 45 1.94 2.49 10.58
N GLY A 46 1.68 3.70 11.07
CA GLY A 46 0.68 3.94 12.10
C GLY A 46 -0.71 3.40 11.74
N PHE A 47 -1.15 3.61 10.49
CA PHE A 47 -2.40 3.00 10.02
C PHE A 47 -2.38 1.48 10.01
N GLY A 48 -1.26 0.87 9.64
CA GLY A 48 -1.07 -0.58 9.72
C GLY A 48 -1.21 -1.09 11.14
N GLU A 49 -0.58 -0.41 12.10
CA GLU A 49 -0.64 -0.77 13.53
C GLU A 49 -2.06 -0.65 14.09
N GLU A 50 -2.75 0.46 13.82
CA GLU A 50 -4.13 0.68 14.26
C GLU A 50 -5.08 -0.37 13.68
N PHE A 51 -4.95 -0.62 12.38
CA PHE A 51 -5.72 -1.65 11.69
C PHE A 51 -5.48 -3.03 12.32
N TRP A 52 -4.22 -3.40 12.52
CA TRP A 52 -3.87 -4.72 13.05
C TRP A 52 -4.37 -4.92 14.48
N LYS A 53 -4.20 -3.92 15.35
CA LYS A 53 -4.72 -3.93 16.73
C LYS A 53 -6.25 -4.07 16.75
N ALA A 54 -6.96 -3.40 15.83
CA ALA A 54 -8.42 -3.46 15.76
C ALA A 54 -8.95 -4.81 15.24
N LYS A 55 -8.19 -5.50 14.37
CA LYS A 55 -8.59 -6.79 13.79
C LYS A 55 -8.14 -8.01 14.59
N ASN A 56 -7.06 -7.88 15.35
CA ASN A 56 -6.43 -8.99 16.06
C ASN A 56 -6.21 -8.61 17.54
N PRO A 57 -7.27 -8.65 18.37
CA PRO A 57 -7.14 -8.46 19.81
C PRO A 57 -6.25 -9.55 20.43
N ARG A 58 -5.59 -9.21 21.56
CA ARG A 58 -4.41 -9.90 22.14
C ARG A 58 -4.57 -11.40 22.44
N ASP A 59 -5.78 -11.95 22.40
CA ASP A 59 -6.09 -13.35 22.75
C ASP A 59 -6.47 -14.22 21.52
N SER A 60 -6.33 -13.70 20.30
CA SER A 60 -6.64 -14.41 19.06
C SER A 60 -5.39 -14.78 18.27
N GLN A 61 -5.31 -16.03 17.76
CA GLN A 61 -4.38 -16.32 16.67
C GLN A 61 -4.85 -15.55 15.44
N ALA A 62 -4.14 -14.47 15.12
CA ALA A 62 -4.45 -13.61 14.00
C ALA A 62 -4.45 -14.39 12.69
N ASP A 63 -5.59 -14.45 12.02
CA ASP A 63 -5.73 -14.99 10.66
C ASP A 63 -5.26 -13.91 9.67
N LEU A 64 -4.03 -14.06 9.17
CA LEU A 64 -3.41 -13.10 8.26
C LEU A 64 -4.23 -12.95 6.97
N GLY A 65 -4.65 -14.07 6.40
CA GLY A 65 -5.49 -14.13 5.21
C GLY A 65 -6.74 -13.26 5.33
N LYS A 66 -7.51 -13.45 6.40
CA LYS A 66 -8.73 -12.66 6.66
C LYS A 66 -8.43 -11.20 6.96
N SER A 67 -7.39 -10.93 7.75
CA SER A 67 -6.99 -9.56 8.12
C SER A 67 -6.61 -8.75 6.88
N VAL A 68 -5.67 -9.23 6.07
CA VAL A 68 -5.21 -8.52 4.88
C VAL A 68 -6.32 -8.43 3.83
N SER A 69 -7.09 -9.50 3.61
CA SER A 69 -8.26 -9.47 2.72
C SER A 69 -9.26 -8.38 3.12
N SER A 70 -9.50 -8.20 4.43
CA SER A 70 -10.37 -7.13 4.94
C SER A 70 -9.77 -5.74 4.75
N ALA A 71 -8.46 -5.56 4.97
CA ALA A 71 -7.79 -4.28 4.69
C ALA A 71 -7.94 -3.95 3.20
N PHE A 72 -7.55 -4.90 2.35
CA PHE A 72 -7.47 -4.71 0.91
C PHE A 72 -8.82 -4.38 0.27
N ARG A 73 -9.92 -4.97 0.77
CA ARG A 73 -11.28 -4.56 0.37
C ARG A 73 -11.55 -3.06 0.54
N THR A 74 -10.96 -2.41 1.55
CA THR A 74 -11.11 -0.95 1.76
C THR A 74 -10.42 -0.15 0.67
N TYR A 75 -9.24 -0.58 0.24
CA TYR A 75 -8.48 0.04 -0.85
C TYR A 75 -9.07 -0.27 -2.23
N ALA A 76 -9.78 -1.39 -2.38
CA ALA A 76 -10.47 -1.76 -3.61
C ALA A 76 -11.87 -1.13 -3.77
N ARG A 77 -12.37 -0.39 -2.76
CA ARG A 77 -13.69 0.27 -2.81
C ARG A 77 -13.80 1.21 -4.01
N ASP A 78 -15.04 1.44 -4.45
CA ASP A 78 -15.39 2.29 -5.59
C ASP A 78 -14.67 1.87 -6.89
N ASP A 79 -14.62 0.56 -7.11
CA ASP A 79 -13.99 -0.08 -8.28
C ASP A 79 -12.52 0.30 -8.48
N ALA A 80 -11.83 0.65 -7.39
CA ALA A 80 -10.47 1.14 -7.45
C ALA A 80 -9.47 0.07 -7.92
N LEU A 81 -9.71 -1.21 -7.60
CA LEU A 81 -8.80 -2.31 -7.90
C LEU A 81 -9.59 -3.53 -8.40
N ALA A 82 -9.18 -4.12 -9.53
CA ALA A 82 -9.59 -5.47 -9.91
C ALA A 82 -8.43 -6.43 -9.63
N TYR A 83 -8.70 -7.51 -8.92
CA TYR A 83 -7.66 -8.43 -8.45
C TYR A 83 -8.15 -9.87 -8.34
N ASP A 84 -7.20 -10.79 -8.49
CA ASP A 84 -7.41 -12.22 -8.35
C ASP A 84 -6.71 -12.73 -7.10
N VAL A 85 -7.44 -13.41 -6.21
CA VAL A 85 -6.85 -14.05 -5.03
C VAL A 85 -6.24 -15.39 -5.45
N ILE A 86 -4.95 -15.56 -5.14
CA ILE A 86 -4.16 -16.76 -5.44
C ILE A 86 -4.09 -17.67 -4.21
N GLU A 87 -3.92 -17.09 -3.03
CA GLU A 87 -3.81 -17.82 -1.77
C GLU A 87 -4.48 -17.04 -0.66
N GLN A 88 -5.26 -17.73 0.17
CA GLN A 88 -5.77 -17.20 1.43
C GLN A 88 -5.75 -18.30 2.49
N SER A 89 -4.89 -18.13 3.49
CA SER A 89 -4.73 -19.06 4.61
C SER A 89 -4.46 -18.26 5.90
N PRO A 90 -4.44 -18.92 7.08
CA PRO A 90 -4.13 -18.23 8.34
C PRO A 90 -2.76 -17.53 8.35
N ASP A 91 -1.80 -17.99 7.53
CA ASP A 91 -0.42 -17.47 7.50
C ASP A 91 -0.04 -16.80 6.17
N ALA A 92 -0.98 -16.69 5.21
CA ALA A 92 -0.69 -16.14 3.89
C ALA A 92 -1.89 -15.44 3.25
N PHE A 93 -1.59 -14.37 2.50
CA PHE A 93 -2.52 -13.78 1.55
C PHE A 93 -1.75 -13.37 0.28
N ALA A 94 -2.03 -14.05 -0.82
CA ALA A 94 -1.42 -13.75 -2.12
C ALA A 94 -2.51 -13.39 -3.13
N PHE A 95 -2.27 -12.32 -3.88
CA PHE A 95 -3.20 -11.86 -4.91
C PHE A 95 -2.48 -11.03 -5.95
N ASP A 96 -3.04 -10.98 -7.16
CA ASP A 96 -2.57 -10.12 -8.23
C ASP A 96 -3.59 -9.03 -8.53
N VAL A 97 -3.15 -7.78 -8.60
CA VAL A 97 -3.98 -6.68 -9.10
C VAL A 97 -3.82 -6.61 -10.62
N LYS A 98 -4.91 -6.79 -11.37
CA LYS A 98 -4.94 -6.76 -12.85
C LYS A 98 -5.35 -5.40 -13.41
N ARG A 99 -6.00 -4.56 -12.60
CA ARG A 99 -6.35 -3.16 -12.94
C ARG A 99 -6.30 -2.29 -11.68
N CYS A 100 -5.79 -1.07 -11.82
CA CYS A 100 -5.57 -0.16 -10.70
C CYS A 100 -5.94 1.29 -11.06
N ALA A 101 -7.07 1.77 -10.55
CA ALA A 101 -7.55 3.13 -10.78
C ALA A 101 -6.59 4.21 -10.19
N TYR A 102 -5.79 3.86 -9.19
CA TYR A 102 -4.73 4.74 -8.69
C TYR A 102 -3.65 4.94 -9.75
N ALA A 103 -3.19 3.86 -10.39
CA ALA A 103 -2.20 3.92 -11.45
C ALA A 103 -2.74 4.68 -12.66
N GLU A 104 -3.95 4.36 -13.11
CA GLU A 104 -4.63 5.05 -14.20
C GLU A 104 -4.73 6.56 -13.95
N PHE A 105 -5.09 6.96 -12.72
CA PHE A 105 -5.18 8.37 -12.34
C PHE A 105 -3.83 9.10 -12.44
N TYR A 106 -2.77 8.55 -11.84
CA TYR A 106 -1.45 9.20 -11.87
C TYR A 106 -0.81 9.16 -13.25
N GLN A 107 -1.10 8.14 -14.07
CA GLN A 107 -0.71 8.09 -15.47
C GLN A 107 -1.42 9.19 -16.28
N ALA A 108 -2.73 9.36 -16.11
CA ALA A 108 -3.48 10.43 -16.75
C ALA A 108 -3.04 11.84 -16.31
N LEU A 109 -2.54 11.96 -15.07
CA LEU A 109 -1.95 13.20 -14.56
C LEU A 109 -0.56 13.48 -15.14
N GLY A 110 0.08 12.49 -15.78
CA GLY A 110 1.47 12.57 -16.25
C GLY A 110 2.51 12.37 -15.14
N GLU A 111 2.11 11.86 -13.98
CA GLU A 111 2.92 11.78 -12.76
C GLU A 111 3.04 10.35 -12.17
N PRO A 112 3.33 9.30 -12.96
CA PRO A 112 3.37 7.93 -12.46
C PRO A 112 4.44 7.72 -11.37
N GLU A 113 5.58 8.40 -11.46
CA GLU A 113 6.65 8.31 -10.46
C GLU A 113 6.22 8.88 -9.09
N LEU A 114 5.44 9.97 -9.11
CA LEU A 114 4.84 10.51 -7.89
C LEU A 114 3.70 9.63 -7.39
N GLY A 115 2.92 9.02 -8.29
CA GLY A 115 1.93 8.02 -7.92
C GLY A 115 2.56 6.83 -7.19
N PHE A 116 3.71 6.36 -7.66
CA PHE A 116 4.45 5.29 -7.01
C PHE A 116 4.93 5.71 -5.61
N LEU A 117 5.50 6.91 -5.51
CA LEU A 117 6.01 7.49 -4.27
C LEU A 117 4.92 7.76 -3.22
N LEU A 118 3.73 8.20 -3.64
CA LEU A 118 2.66 8.63 -2.74
C LEU A 118 1.68 7.51 -2.41
N VAL A 119 1.49 6.55 -3.31
CA VAL A 119 0.49 5.48 -3.16
C VAL A 119 1.16 4.13 -3.02
N CYS A 120 1.94 3.68 -4.00
CA CYS A 120 2.41 2.29 -4.01
C CYS A 120 3.40 1.98 -2.88
N THR A 121 4.22 2.93 -2.44
CA THR A 121 5.16 2.68 -1.33
C THR A 121 4.47 2.57 0.02
N ALA A 122 3.26 3.11 0.15
CA ALA A 122 2.46 3.01 1.38
C ALA A 122 2.19 1.54 1.76
N ASP A 123 2.03 0.67 0.76
CA ASP A 123 1.72 -0.74 0.97
C ASP A 123 2.74 -1.46 1.85
N PHE A 124 4.04 -1.15 1.69
CA PHE A 124 5.09 -1.73 2.51
C PHE A 124 5.09 -1.17 3.93
N ALA A 125 4.97 0.15 4.08
CA ALA A 125 4.92 0.79 5.39
C ALA A 125 3.70 0.32 6.21
N THR A 126 2.53 0.20 5.57
CA THR A 126 1.33 -0.35 6.21
C THR A 126 1.52 -1.83 6.56
N ALA A 127 2.16 -2.63 5.72
CA ALA A 127 2.48 -4.03 6.04
C ALA A 127 3.41 -4.16 7.25
N GLU A 128 4.43 -3.28 7.37
CA GLU A 128 5.32 -3.23 8.54
C GLU A 128 4.56 -2.95 9.84
N GLY A 129 3.48 -2.17 9.76
CA GLY A 129 2.61 -1.89 10.92
C GLY A 129 1.82 -3.11 11.42
N PHE A 130 1.68 -4.17 10.62
CA PHE A 130 1.01 -5.40 11.06
C PHE A 130 1.83 -6.19 12.08
N GLY A 131 3.13 -5.94 12.17
CA GLY A 131 4.02 -6.60 13.12
C GLY A 131 5.23 -7.25 12.46
N PRO A 132 6.27 -7.58 13.24
CA PRO A 132 7.54 -8.09 12.73
C PRO A 132 7.42 -9.49 12.10
N ASP A 133 6.35 -10.22 12.41
CA ASP A 133 6.08 -11.54 11.86
C ASP A 133 5.39 -11.48 10.49
N VAL A 134 4.93 -10.32 10.01
CA VAL A 134 4.26 -10.20 8.70
C VAL A 134 5.18 -9.55 7.68
N LYS A 135 5.38 -10.21 6.54
CA LYS A 135 6.18 -9.70 5.43
C LYS A 135 5.35 -9.57 4.17
N LEU A 136 5.39 -8.40 3.55
CA LEU A 136 4.94 -8.19 2.17
C LEU A 136 6.13 -8.32 1.21
N THR A 137 5.97 -9.15 0.19
CA THR A 137 6.80 -9.11 -1.02
C THR A 137 5.95 -8.67 -2.20
N ARG A 138 6.46 -7.73 -2.98
CA ARG A 138 5.92 -7.31 -4.28
C ARG A 138 7.07 -6.89 -5.17
N THR A 139 7.15 -7.48 -6.36
CA THR A 139 8.28 -7.30 -7.27
C THR A 139 7.97 -6.36 -8.42
N GLN A 140 6.69 -6.15 -8.72
CA GLN A 140 6.23 -5.33 -9.85
C GLN A 140 4.97 -4.54 -9.51
N THR A 141 4.76 -3.43 -10.23
CA THR A 141 3.56 -2.59 -10.09
C THR A 141 3.06 -2.06 -11.42
N ILE A 142 1.74 -1.99 -11.58
CA ILE A 142 1.09 -1.34 -12.73
C ILE A 142 1.50 0.14 -12.84
N MET A 143 1.69 0.82 -11.70
CA MET A 143 2.13 2.22 -11.66
C MET A 143 3.48 2.43 -12.38
N GLN A 144 4.36 1.42 -12.35
CA GLN A 144 5.67 1.43 -13.02
C GLN A 144 5.65 0.72 -14.38
N GLY A 145 4.46 0.47 -14.95
CA GLY A 145 4.31 -0.10 -16.29
C GLY A 145 4.27 -1.63 -16.37
N ALA A 146 4.23 -2.33 -15.23
CA ALA A 146 4.07 -3.78 -15.23
C ALA A 146 2.63 -4.22 -15.58
N PRO A 147 2.42 -5.44 -16.10
CA PRO A 147 1.08 -5.92 -16.45
C PRO A 147 0.18 -6.19 -15.23
N HIS A 148 0.74 -6.36 -14.04
CA HIS A 148 0.00 -6.53 -12.79
C HIS A 148 0.86 -6.12 -11.58
N CYS A 149 0.24 -5.99 -10.41
CA CYS A 149 0.95 -5.94 -9.13
C CYS A 149 0.87 -7.31 -8.44
N ASP A 150 1.96 -7.82 -7.89
CA ASP A 150 2.06 -9.18 -7.31
C ASP A 150 2.22 -9.14 -5.77
N PHE A 151 1.11 -8.98 -5.05
CA PHE A 151 1.17 -8.91 -3.58
C PHE A 151 1.29 -10.31 -2.98
N ARG A 152 2.31 -10.50 -2.13
CA ARG A 152 2.56 -11.75 -1.40
C ARG A 152 2.79 -11.45 0.07
N TYR A 153 1.73 -11.52 0.88
CA TYR A 153 1.82 -11.45 2.32
C TYR A 153 2.05 -12.85 2.89
N ARG A 154 3.05 -12.98 3.77
CA ARG A 154 3.35 -14.22 4.49
C ARG A 154 3.70 -13.89 5.94
N ARG A 155 3.30 -14.75 6.87
CA ARG A 155 3.90 -14.79 8.19
C ARG A 155 5.31 -15.36 8.04
N GLY A 156 6.32 -14.61 8.46
CA GLY A 156 7.68 -15.11 8.59
C GLY A 156 7.66 -16.24 9.60
N GLY A 157 7.82 -17.47 9.14
CA GLY A 157 7.98 -18.61 10.04
C GLY A 157 9.11 -18.27 11.00
N GLY A 158 8.81 -18.23 12.29
CA GLY A 158 9.85 -18.48 13.28
C GLY A 158 10.45 -19.81 12.85
N ALA A 159 11.68 -19.78 12.34
CA ALA A 159 12.46 -20.99 12.26
C ALA A 159 12.46 -21.54 13.67
N SER A 160 11.77 -22.65 13.87
CA SER A 160 11.95 -23.53 15.01
C SER A 160 13.45 -23.70 15.18
N GLN A 161 14.00 -23.15 16.25
CA GLN A 161 15.23 -23.67 16.81
C GLN A 161 14.87 -24.87 17.67
#